data_AF-A0A0E2BIW5-F1
#
_entry.id   AF-A0A0E2BIW5-F1
#
_cell.length_a   1.000
_cell.length_b   1.000
_cell.length_c   1.000
_cell.angle_alpha   90.00
_cell.angle_beta   90.00
_cell.angle_gamma   90.00
#
_symmetry.space_group_name_H-M   'P 1'
#
loop_
_entity.id
_entity.type
_entity.pdbx_description
1 polymer ?
#
loop_
_entity_poly.entity_id
_entity_poly.type
_entity_poly.pdbx_seq_one_letter_code
_entity_poly.pdbx_strand_id
1 'polypeptide(L)'
;MNSTLKFLSAFLLLGSLFLSTGCTYSVEKKYIYAKPYYPNQNHFNEENPQFEEGEPYWFLDFLGNILGALSKLILWNKKMNNHRLSEETKNYLRDYIKENNLKDVKVRFNQYAPIDDLVQLWRSDNVHPLLKYTFGIVNWLFGVIIPGRLFAGLLTGDHYNPYSNTINLYSDIPSVVLHEGGHAKDFALRKYRSFYSLAYWVPIFGPLYAEARASEDAFGYLRYKCDLKNELIAYRTLYPAYATYATGPILSSTGKLVGLAASIPGHIVGYRKEKKVEKQDIPECKLVEEIKKS
;
A
#
# COMPACT_ATOMS: atom_id res chain seq x y z
N MET A 1 -1.59 -1.21 41.59
CA MET A 1 -1.85 -1.41 40.15
C MET A 1 -2.99 -2.40 40.00
N ASN A 2 -4.14 -1.97 39.45
CA ASN A 2 -5.42 -2.67 39.53
C ASN A 2 -5.40 -4.03 38.79
N SER A 3 -6.03 -5.07 39.35
CA SER A 3 -6.02 -6.44 38.80
C SER A 3 -6.61 -6.51 37.39
N THR A 4 -7.61 -5.68 37.13
CA THR A 4 -8.22 -5.45 35.81
C THR A 4 -7.23 -4.91 34.78
N LEU A 5 -6.31 -4.04 35.18
CA LEU A 5 -5.28 -3.47 34.31
C LEU A 5 -4.22 -4.52 33.94
N LYS A 6 -3.91 -5.45 34.86
CA LYS A 6 -3.03 -6.60 34.59
C LYS A 6 -3.67 -7.61 33.65
N PHE A 7 -4.97 -7.86 33.80
CA PHE A 7 -5.72 -8.75 32.90
C PHE A 7 -5.81 -8.18 31.48
N LEU A 8 -6.10 -6.88 31.33
CA LEU A 8 -6.13 -6.23 30.02
C LEU A 8 -4.77 -6.23 29.33
N SER A 9 -3.69 -5.93 30.08
CA SER A 9 -2.33 -5.95 29.55
C SER A 9 -1.86 -7.37 29.19
N ALA A 10 -2.25 -8.38 29.98
CA ALA A 10 -1.99 -9.78 29.65
C ALA A 10 -2.77 -10.23 28.39
N PHE A 11 -4.02 -9.80 28.21
CA PHE A 11 -4.81 -10.11 27.01
C PHE A 11 -4.26 -9.41 25.75
N LEU A 12 -3.77 -8.18 25.88
CA LEU A 12 -3.07 -7.45 24.81
C LEU A 12 -1.73 -8.10 24.46
N LEU A 13 -0.97 -8.57 25.46
CA LEU A 13 0.27 -9.33 25.26
C LEU A 13 0.03 -10.70 24.64
N LEU A 14 -1.01 -11.42 25.06
CA LEU A 14 -1.38 -12.71 24.45
C LEU A 14 -1.92 -12.51 23.02
N GLY A 15 -2.75 -11.50 22.78
CA GLY A 15 -3.28 -11.16 21.46
C GLY A 15 -2.17 -10.77 20.49
N SER A 16 -1.21 -9.96 20.93
CA SER A 16 -0.02 -9.62 20.15
C SER A 16 0.90 -10.82 19.90
N LEU A 17 1.02 -11.75 20.86
CA LEU A 17 1.74 -13.02 20.65
C LEU A 17 1.04 -13.90 19.59
N PHE A 18 -0.29 -14.07 19.68
CA PHE A 18 -1.07 -14.88 18.72
C PHE A 18 -1.11 -14.27 17.31
N LEU A 19 -1.11 -12.94 17.19
CA LEU A 19 -1.02 -12.24 15.91
C LEU A 19 0.39 -12.32 15.29
N SER A 20 1.44 -12.46 16.12
CA SER A 20 2.83 -12.56 15.66
C SER A 20 3.19 -13.92 15.06
N THR A 21 2.45 -14.99 15.37
CA THR A 21 2.69 -16.34 14.86
C THR A 21 1.84 -16.71 13.64
N GLY A 22 0.69 -16.04 13.45
CA GLY A 22 -0.29 -16.40 12.40
C GLY A 22 -0.22 -15.62 11.08
N CYS A 23 0.34 -14.41 11.05
CA CYS A 23 0.41 -13.59 9.82
C CYS A 23 1.81 -13.62 9.21
N THR A 24 2.22 -14.78 8.68
CA THR A 24 3.44 -14.86 7.86
C THR A 24 3.06 -14.72 6.39
N TYR A 25 3.56 -13.69 5.70
CA TYR A 25 3.47 -13.62 4.24
C TYR A 25 4.21 -14.80 3.62
N SER A 26 3.62 -15.43 2.62
CA SER A 26 4.21 -16.57 1.93
C SER A 26 4.88 -16.10 0.64
N VAL A 27 6.16 -15.74 0.74
CA VAL A 27 7.03 -15.50 -0.43
C VAL A 27 7.38 -16.81 -1.15
N GLU A 28 6.98 -17.96 -0.58
CA GLU A 28 7.13 -19.29 -1.18
C GLU A 28 6.17 -19.51 -2.35
N LYS A 29 5.11 -18.71 -2.48
CA LYS A 29 4.23 -18.77 -3.64
C LYS A 29 4.91 -18.12 -4.84
N LYS A 30 4.94 -18.84 -5.95
CA LYS A 30 5.39 -18.30 -7.24
C LYS A 30 4.56 -17.06 -7.60
N TYR A 31 5.24 -16.01 -8.07
CA TYR A 31 4.57 -14.81 -8.56
C TYR A 31 3.69 -15.12 -9.78
N ILE A 32 2.48 -14.58 -9.79
CA ILE A 32 1.50 -14.77 -10.86
C ILE A 32 1.10 -13.42 -11.41
N TYR A 33 1.31 -13.18 -12.70
CA TYR A 33 0.81 -11.98 -13.38
C TYR A 33 -0.70 -11.91 -13.35
N ALA A 34 -1.24 -10.69 -13.22
CA ALA A 34 -2.68 -10.52 -13.22
C ALA A 34 -3.30 -10.86 -14.59
N LYS A 35 -4.52 -11.37 -14.55
CA LYS A 35 -5.42 -11.50 -15.71
C LYS A 35 -6.70 -10.72 -15.39
N PRO A 36 -6.70 -9.38 -15.56
CA PRO A 36 -7.83 -8.55 -15.17
C PRO A 36 -9.12 -8.97 -15.88
N TYR A 37 -10.25 -8.90 -15.17
CA TYR A 37 -11.56 -9.17 -15.77
C TYR A 37 -11.92 -8.14 -16.86
N TYR A 38 -11.57 -6.87 -16.63
CA TYR A 38 -11.91 -5.75 -17.50
C TYR A 38 -10.70 -4.83 -17.71
N PRO A 39 -9.66 -5.27 -18.45
CA PRO A 39 -8.38 -4.56 -18.53
C PRO A 39 -8.44 -3.20 -19.23
N ASN A 40 -9.49 -2.93 -20.00
CA ASN A 40 -9.56 -1.77 -20.90
C ASN A 40 -10.80 -0.89 -20.65
N GLN A 41 -11.45 -1.00 -19.49
CA GLN A 41 -12.67 -0.22 -19.23
C GLN A 41 -12.38 1.26 -18.97
N ASN A 42 -11.16 1.62 -18.58
CA ASN A 42 -10.68 3.00 -18.60
C ASN A 42 -9.57 3.12 -19.64
N HIS A 43 -9.74 4.03 -20.58
CA HIS A 43 -8.71 4.35 -21.57
C HIS A 43 -8.00 5.64 -21.20
N PHE A 44 -6.68 5.60 -21.23
CA PHE A 44 -5.81 6.75 -21.03
C PHE A 44 -5.20 7.16 -22.38
N ASN A 45 -5.06 8.46 -22.59
CA ASN A 45 -4.52 9.08 -23.81
C ASN A 45 -3.60 10.25 -23.42
N GLU A 46 -3.13 11.01 -24.40
CA GLU A 46 -2.24 12.16 -24.13
C GLU A 46 -2.90 13.24 -23.26
N GLU A 47 -4.21 13.44 -23.40
CA GLU A 47 -4.97 14.44 -22.63
C GLU A 47 -5.34 13.97 -21.21
N ASN A 48 -5.39 12.65 -20.98
CA ASN A 48 -5.65 12.01 -19.70
C ASN A 48 -4.65 10.85 -19.53
N PRO A 49 -3.38 11.16 -19.25
CA PRO A 49 -2.35 10.14 -19.14
C PRO A 49 -2.60 9.22 -17.95
N GLN A 50 -2.17 7.96 -18.06
CA GLN A 50 -2.33 6.99 -16.99
C GLN A 50 -1.55 7.39 -15.73
N PHE A 51 -0.36 7.94 -15.94
CA PHE A 51 0.57 8.35 -14.89
C PHE A 51 0.66 9.87 -14.89
N GLU A 52 0.30 10.48 -13.77
CA GLU A 52 0.39 11.92 -13.58
C GLU A 52 1.25 12.24 -12.35
N GLU A 53 1.89 13.39 -12.40
CA GLU A 53 2.70 13.91 -11.31
C GLU A 53 2.25 15.33 -10.98
N GLY A 54 2.20 15.64 -9.69
CA GLY A 54 1.93 16.98 -9.24
C GLY A 54 3.13 17.89 -9.48
N GLU A 55 2.86 19.09 -9.99
CA GLU A 55 3.88 20.14 -10.12
C GLU A 55 4.61 20.36 -8.78
N PRO A 56 5.95 20.50 -8.78
CA PRO A 56 6.73 20.72 -7.56
C PRO A 56 6.25 21.99 -6.82
N TYR A 57 5.85 21.84 -5.55
CA TYR A 57 5.37 22.97 -4.73
C TYR A 57 5.97 22.90 -3.33
N TRP A 58 7.12 23.54 -3.18
CA TRP A 58 8.02 23.35 -2.05
C TRP A 58 7.35 23.56 -0.68
N PHE A 59 6.44 24.53 -0.53
CA PHE A 59 5.83 24.84 0.76
C PHE A 59 4.83 23.76 1.20
N LEU A 60 3.99 23.29 0.29
CA LEU A 60 3.05 22.19 0.57
C LEU A 60 3.80 20.89 0.79
N ASP A 61 4.81 20.60 -0.04
CA ASP A 61 5.61 19.39 0.07
C ASP A 61 6.44 19.37 1.37
N PHE A 62 6.94 20.54 1.80
CA PHE A 62 7.63 20.71 3.08
C PHE A 62 6.69 20.46 4.27
N LEU A 63 5.51 21.09 4.28
CA LEU A 63 4.52 20.88 5.33
C LEU A 63 4.04 19.43 5.37
N GLY A 64 3.71 18.83 4.22
CA GLY A 64 3.34 17.42 4.13
C GLY A 64 4.44 16.51 4.67
N ASN A 65 5.70 16.77 4.32
CA ASN A 65 6.83 16.00 4.82
C ASN A 65 6.99 16.09 6.35
N ILE A 66 6.74 17.26 6.96
CA ILE A 66 6.70 17.46 8.42
C ILE A 66 5.53 16.69 9.03
N LEU A 67 4.33 16.82 8.48
CA LEU A 67 3.14 16.14 8.98
C LEU A 67 3.28 14.61 8.90
N GLY A 68 4.05 14.11 7.92
CA GLY A 68 4.42 12.70 7.79
C GLY A 68 5.56 12.23 8.70
N ALA A 69 6.10 13.06 9.60
CA ALA A 69 7.19 12.67 10.50
C ALA A 69 6.85 11.46 11.39
N LEU A 70 5.59 11.35 11.82
CA LEU A 70 5.16 10.21 12.63
C LEU A 70 5.20 8.89 11.83
N SER A 71 4.73 8.85 10.59
CA SER A 71 4.83 7.66 9.75
C SER A 71 6.29 7.25 9.51
N LYS A 72 7.19 8.23 9.30
CA LYS A 72 8.62 7.98 9.18
C LYS A 72 9.19 7.33 10.44
N LEU A 73 8.72 7.76 11.61
CA LEU A 73 9.11 7.18 12.90
C LEU A 73 8.54 5.76 13.08
N ILE A 74 7.23 5.57 12.85
CA ILE A 74 6.53 4.29 13.00
C ILE A 74 7.17 3.21 12.12
N LEU A 75 7.50 3.55 10.87
CA LEU A 75 8.08 2.64 9.88
C LEU A 75 9.61 2.68 9.83
N TRP A 76 10.23 3.53 10.65
CA TRP A 76 11.69 3.72 10.68
C TRP A 76 12.30 4.00 9.29
N ASN A 77 11.60 4.77 8.45
CA ASN A 77 12.04 5.07 7.08
C ASN A 77 11.77 6.53 6.72
N LYS A 78 12.84 7.29 6.46
CA LYS A 78 12.78 8.72 6.10
C LYS A 78 12.11 9.00 4.76
N LYS A 79 12.06 8.00 3.86
CA LYS A 79 11.43 8.13 2.54
C LYS A 79 9.91 7.99 2.56
N MET A 80 9.33 7.59 3.70
CA MET A 80 7.89 7.52 3.87
C MET A 80 7.27 8.93 3.89
N ASN A 81 6.26 9.19 3.06
CA ASN A 81 5.57 10.47 2.94
C ASN A 81 6.57 11.63 2.83
N ASN A 82 7.58 11.49 1.98
CA ASN A 82 8.62 12.49 1.77
C ASN A 82 8.26 13.48 0.64
N HIS A 83 7.14 13.23 -0.06
CA HIS A 83 6.62 14.07 -1.15
C HIS A 83 7.58 14.22 -2.33
N ARG A 84 8.59 13.35 -2.43
CA ARG A 84 9.59 13.39 -3.50
C ARG A 84 9.89 11.97 -3.94
N LEU A 85 9.18 11.53 -4.98
CA LEU A 85 9.35 10.21 -5.57
C LEU A 85 10.44 10.26 -6.64
N SER A 86 11.41 9.37 -6.54
CA SER A 86 12.45 9.21 -7.56
C SER A 86 11.89 8.51 -8.81
N GLU A 87 12.51 8.75 -9.97
CA GLU A 87 12.17 8.01 -11.19
C GLU A 87 12.37 6.50 -11.04
N GLU A 88 13.34 6.07 -10.23
CA GLU A 88 13.54 4.66 -9.88
C GLU A 88 12.24 4.09 -9.26
N THR A 89 11.75 4.68 -8.18
CA THR A 89 10.50 4.23 -7.51
C THR A 89 9.29 4.29 -8.46
N LYS A 90 9.16 5.35 -9.27
CA LYS A 90 8.05 5.45 -10.24
C LYS A 90 8.13 4.33 -11.29
N ASN A 91 9.33 4.00 -11.75
CA ASN A 91 9.53 2.94 -12.74
C ASN A 91 9.16 1.56 -12.19
N TYR A 92 9.41 1.26 -10.91
CA TYR A 92 8.91 0.01 -10.29
C TYR A 92 7.40 -0.14 -10.45
N LEU A 93 6.63 0.94 -10.21
CA LEU A 93 5.19 0.88 -10.36
C LEU A 93 4.76 0.83 -11.84
N ARG A 94 5.41 1.60 -12.72
CA ARG A 94 5.13 1.56 -14.17
C ARG A 94 5.33 0.16 -14.74
N ASP A 95 6.45 -0.49 -14.41
CA ASP A 95 6.76 -1.84 -14.84
C ASP A 95 5.77 -2.84 -14.26
N TYR A 96 5.46 -2.73 -12.97
CA TYR A 96 4.47 -3.57 -12.32
C TYR A 96 3.09 -3.47 -12.98
N ILE A 97 2.61 -2.26 -13.25
CA ILE A 97 1.32 -2.01 -13.90
C ILE A 97 1.29 -2.58 -15.31
N LYS A 98 2.34 -2.35 -16.09
CA LYS A 98 2.48 -2.85 -17.46
C LYS A 98 2.46 -4.38 -17.49
N GLU A 99 3.26 -5.02 -16.64
CA GLU A 99 3.40 -6.47 -16.60
C GLU A 99 2.16 -7.19 -16.06
N ASN A 100 1.39 -6.54 -15.17
CA ASN A 100 0.11 -7.05 -14.68
C ASN A 100 -1.08 -6.62 -15.55
N ASN A 101 -0.86 -5.99 -16.70
CA ASN A 101 -1.91 -5.53 -17.61
C ASN A 101 -2.97 -4.65 -16.92
N LEU A 102 -2.57 -3.84 -15.94
CA LEU A 102 -3.44 -2.94 -15.18
C LEU A 102 -3.64 -1.62 -15.95
N LYS A 103 -4.08 -1.69 -17.20
CA LYS A 103 -4.17 -0.53 -18.11
C LYS A 103 -5.28 0.45 -17.73
N ASP A 104 -6.21 0.04 -16.86
CA ASP A 104 -7.38 0.79 -16.47
C ASP A 104 -7.20 1.60 -15.16
N VAL A 105 -6.06 1.44 -14.47
CA VAL A 105 -5.75 2.14 -13.20
C VAL A 105 -5.06 3.47 -13.45
N LYS A 106 -5.55 4.54 -12.82
CA LYS A 106 -4.90 5.86 -12.80
C LYS A 106 -3.81 5.87 -11.71
N VAL A 107 -2.69 6.54 -11.96
CA VAL A 107 -1.61 6.70 -10.96
C VAL A 107 -1.29 8.18 -10.79
N ARG A 108 -1.21 8.63 -9.55
CA ARG A 108 -0.85 9.99 -9.16
C ARG A 108 0.35 10.00 -8.25
N PHE A 109 1.41 10.65 -8.70
CA PHE A 109 2.63 10.89 -7.92
C PHE A 109 2.59 12.29 -7.31
N ASN A 110 2.50 12.38 -5.98
CA ASN A 110 2.50 13.62 -5.21
C ASN A 110 1.54 14.72 -5.75
N GLN A 111 0.36 14.32 -6.23
CA GLN A 111 -0.57 15.23 -6.88
C GLN A 111 -1.83 15.41 -6.03
N TYR A 112 -2.36 16.63 -6.03
CA TYR A 112 -3.68 16.94 -5.51
C TYR A 112 -4.50 17.53 -6.65
N ALA A 113 -5.44 16.74 -7.19
CA ALA A 113 -6.20 17.09 -8.39
C ALA A 113 -7.68 16.73 -8.20
N PRO A 114 -8.40 17.42 -7.30
CA PRO A 114 -9.76 17.03 -6.91
C PRO A 114 -10.75 17.03 -8.07
N ILE A 115 -10.61 17.95 -9.03
CA ILE A 115 -11.48 18.01 -10.22
C ILE A 115 -11.22 16.79 -11.10
N ASP A 116 -9.96 16.50 -11.40
CA ASP A 116 -9.58 15.36 -12.23
C ASP A 116 -9.92 14.03 -11.54
N ASP A 117 -9.88 13.97 -10.21
CA ASP A 117 -10.34 12.81 -9.44
C ASP A 117 -11.83 12.58 -9.55
N LEU A 118 -12.62 13.67 -9.62
CA LEU A 118 -14.06 13.56 -9.88
C LEU A 118 -14.32 13.09 -11.31
N VAL A 119 -13.58 13.62 -12.29
CA VAL A 119 -13.62 13.16 -13.69
C VAL A 119 -13.24 11.69 -13.78
N GLN A 120 -12.21 11.26 -13.06
CA GLN A 120 -11.76 9.87 -13.01
C GLN A 120 -12.81 8.96 -12.35
N LEU A 121 -13.46 9.42 -11.27
CA LEU A 121 -14.60 8.73 -10.66
C LEU A 121 -15.72 8.50 -11.68
N TRP A 122 -16.08 9.53 -12.47
CA TRP A 122 -17.08 9.42 -13.51
C TRP A 122 -16.68 8.44 -14.62
N ARG A 123 -15.45 8.56 -15.14
CA ARG A 123 -14.91 7.71 -16.22
C ARG A 123 -14.70 6.25 -15.81
N SER A 124 -14.68 5.94 -14.51
CA SER A 124 -14.39 4.59 -14.02
C SER A 124 -15.54 3.61 -14.26
N ASP A 125 -15.66 3.08 -15.48
CA ASP A 125 -16.72 2.13 -15.87
C ASP A 125 -16.63 0.80 -15.12
N ASN A 126 -15.42 0.51 -14.63
CA ASN A 126 -15.09 -0.56 -13.71
C ASN A 126 -15.77 -0.48 -12.34
N VAL A 127 -16.39 0.66 -12.01
CA VAL A 127 -17.00 0.91 -10.71
C VAL A 127 -18.50 0.93 -10.84
N HIS A 128 -19.17 0.04 -10.08
CA HIS A 128 -20.61 -0.09 -10.09
C HIS A 128 -21.30 1.26 -9.80
N PRO A 129 -22.26 1.70 -10.62
CA PRO A 129 -22.88 3.03 -10.50
C PRO A 129 -23.40 3.36 -9.09
N LEU A 130 -24.04 2.39 -8.42
CA LEU A 130 -24.53 2.59 -7.05
C LEU A 130 -23.42 3.00 -6.09
N LEU A 131 -22.26 2.33 -6.13
CA LEU A 131 -21.14 2.64 -5.22
C LEU A 131 -20.36 3.87 -5.69
N LYS A 132 -20.26 4.09 -7.00
CA LYS A 132 -19.69 5.30 -7.60
C LYS A 132 -20.42 6.56 -7.10
N TYR A 133 -21.75 6.58 -7.15
CA TYR A 133 -22.58 7.74 -6.80
C TYR A 133 -22.96 7.85 -5.32
N THR A 134 -22.55 6.90 -4.47
CA THR A 134 -22.75 6.98 -3.02
C THR A 134 -21.40 7.11 -2.32
N PHE A 135 -20.76 5.98 -2.02
CA PHE A 135 -19.47 5.94 -1.34
C PHE A 135 -18.36 6.62 -2.13
N GLY A 136 -18.39 6.56 -3.46
CA GLY A 136 -17.41 7.22 -4.33
C GLY A 136 -17.44 8.74 -4.21
N ILE A 137 -18.63 9.36 -4.27
CA ILE A 137 -18.79 10.82 -4.08
C ILE A 137 -18.38 11.23 -2.66
N VAL A 138 -18.78 10.47 -1.64
CA VAL A 138 -18.39 10.74 -0.25
C VAL A 138 -16.87 10.65 -0.08
N ASN A 139 -16.23 9.60 -0.62
CA ASN A 139 -14.78 9.45 -0.58
C ASN A 139 -14.06 10.59 -1.32
N TRP A 140 -14.56 10.98 -2.50
CA TRP A 140 -14.06 12.13 -3.23
C TRP A 140 -14.15 13.41 -2.40
N LEU A 141 -15.29 13.68 -1.76
CA LEU A 141 -15.48 14.86 -0.92
C LEU A 141 -14.49 14.89 0.27
N PHE A 142 -14.23 13.73 0.89
CA PHE A 142 -13.18 13.63 1.90
C PHE A 142 -11.80 13.97 1.32
N GLY A 143 -11.49 13.53 0.11
CA GLY A 143 -10.25 13.89 -0.59
C GLY A 143 -10.13 15.39 -0.88
N VAL A 144 -11.23 16.08 -1.16
CA VAL A 144 -11.28 17.54 -1.33
C VAL A 144 -10.99 18.26 0.00
N ILE A 145 -11.60 17.80 1.09
CA ILE A 145 -11.48 18.44 2.42
C ILE A 145 -10.14 18.13 3.07
N ILE A 146 -9.59 16.95 2.81
CA ILE A 146 -8.32 16.46 3.35
C ILE A 146 -7.36 16.24 2.16
N PRO A 147 -6.70 17.30 1.66
CA PRO A 147 -5.76 17.18 0.55
C PRO A 147 -4.66 16.18 0.89
N GLY A 148 -4.63 15.05 0.18
CA GLY A 148 -3.68 13.99 0.48
C GLY A 148 -2.23 14.45 0.38
N ARG A 149 -1.91 15.33 -0.58
CA ARG A 149 -0.59 15.96 -0.69
C ARG A 149 -0.15 16.72 0.56
N LEU A 150 -1.06 17.30 1.34
CA LEU A 150 -0.71 18.00 2.58
C LEU A 150 -0.76 17.08 3.80
N PHE A 151 -1.74 16.18 3.86
CA PHE A 151 -2.02 15.38 5.06
C PHE A 151 -1.50 13.94 4.98
N ALA A 152 -0.72 13.59 3.96
CA ALA A 152 -0.03 12.30 3.87
C ALA A 152 0.88 12.10 5.09
N GLY A 153 0.71 10.96 5.75
CA GLY A 153 1.36 10.58 7.00
C GLY A 153 0.75 11.15 8.28
N LEU A 154 -0.26 12.03 8.19
CA LEU A 154 -1.03 12.48 9.35
C LEU A 154 -2.47 11.93 9.37
N LEU A 155 -3.20 12.08 8.26
CA LEU A 155 -4.61 11.67 8.14
C LEU A 155 -4.84 10.69 6.97
N THR A 156 -3.93 10.67 6.00
CA THR A 156 -3.94 9.76 4.85
C THR A 156 -2.50 9.34 4.54
N GLY A 157 -2.27 8.64 3.43
CA GLY A 157 -0.95 8.19 2.99
C GLY A 157 -1.01 7.70 1.55
N ASP A 158 -0.01 6.96 1.12
CA ASP A 158 -0.10 6.14 -0.08
C ASP A 158 -1.33 5.24 0.02
N HIS A 159 -2.15 5.19 -1.03
CA HIS A 159 -3.34 4.34 -1.04
C HIS A 159 -3.87 4.13 -2.46
N TYR A 160 -4.47 2.96 -2.68
CA TYR A 160 -5.37 2.69 -3.78
C TYR A 160 -6.82 3.04 -3.42
N ASN A 161 -7.47 3.84 -4.26
CA ASN A 161 -8.88 4.19 -4.17
C ASN A 161 -9.72 3.28 -5.08
N PRO A 162 -10.51 2.35 -4.52
CA PRO A 162 -11.31 1.41 -5.30
C PRO A 162 -12.51 2.06 -6.02
N TYR A 163 -12.90 3.27 -5.64
CA TYR A 163 -14.07 3.94 -6.22
C TYR A 163 -13.73 4.76 -7.48
N SER A 164 -12.48 5.22 -7.63
CA SER A 164 -12.00 5.89 -8.84
C SER A 164 -10.96 5.08 -9.62
N ASN A 165 -10.60 3.89 -9.13
CA ASN A 165 -9.52 3.06 -9.66
C ASN A 165 -8.20 3.86 -9.77
N THR A 166 -7.84 4.57 -8.70
CA THR A 166 -6.69 5.48 -8.66
C THR A 166 -5.71 5.07 -7.57
N ILE A 167 -4.42 5.01 -7.90
CA ILE A 167 -3.33 4.89 -6.94
C ILE A 167 -2.79 6.30 -6.65
N ASN A 168 -2.77 6.70 -5.37
CA ASN A 168 -2.22 7.97 -4.91
C ASN A 168 -0.95 7.72 -4.09
N LEU A 169 0.15 8.40 -4.42
CA LEU A 169 1.46 8.12 -3.84
C LEU A 169 2.18 9.37 -3.36
N TYR A 170 2.86 9.25 -2.22
CA TYR A 170 3.62 10.29 -1.54
C TYR A 170 4.97 9.78 -1.00
N SER A 171 5.20 8.47 -1.02
CA SER A 171 6.42 7.82 -0.50
C SER A 171 7.38 7.37 -1.59
N ASP A 172 8.67 7.60 -1.39
CA ASP A 172 9.75 7.14 -2.29
C ASP A 172 10.29 5.77 -1.89
N ILE A 173 9.42 4.75 -1.86
CA ILE A 173 9.81 3.40 -1.46
C ILE A 173 9.22 2.39 -2.46
N PRO A 174 10.05 1.65 -3.23
CA PRO A 174 9.58 0.67 -4.20
C PRO A 174 8.57 -0.33 -3.63
N SER A 175 8.81 -0.86 -2.43
CA SER A 175 7.88 -1.82 -1.81
C SER A 175 6.51 -1.23 -1.48
N VAL A 176 6.43 0.08 -1.20
CA VAL A 176 5.15 0.77 -0.89
C VAL A 176 4.36 0.99 -2.18
N VAL A 177 5.00 1.49 -3.24
CA VAL A 177 4.29 1.69 -4.52
C VAL A 177 3.83 0.36 -5.13
N LEU A 178 4.62 -0.70 -4.96
CA LEU A 178 4.24 -2.06 -5.37
C LEU A 178 3.09 -2.62 -4.52
N HIS A 179 3.04 -2.30 -3.22
CA HIS A 179 1.93 -2.67 -2.35
C HIS A 179 0.63 -2.02 -2.84
N GLU A 180 0.63 -0.72 -3.19
CA GLU A 180 -0.56 -0.08 -3.78
C GLU A 180 -0.93 -0.68 -5.15
N GLY A 181 0.07 -1.04 -5.96
CA GLY A 181 -0.12 -1.83 -7.18
C GLY A 181 -0.78 -3.19 -6.89
N GLY A 182 -0.40 -3.83 -5.78
CA GLY A 182 -0.98 -5.08 -5.28
C GLY A 182 -2.47 -4.94 -4.94
N HIS A 183 -2.88 -3.82 -4.34
CA HIS A 183 -4.31 -3.51 -4.17
C HIS A 183 -5.02 -3.38 -5.51
N ALA A 184 -4.48 -2.57 -6.44
CA ALA A 184 -5.07 -2.43 -7.77
C ALA A 184 -5.21 -3.78 -8.49
N LYS A 185 -4.18 -4.63 -8.41
CA LYS A 185 -4.19 -5.99 -8.93
C LYS A 185 -5.27 -6.86 -8.30
N ASP A 186 -5.40 -6.85 -6.98
CA ASP A 186 -6.41 -7.66 -6.30
C ASP A 186 -7.83 -7.27 -6.73
N PHE A 187 -8.11 -5.98 -6.89
CA PHE A 187 -9.38 -5.50 -7.43
C PHE A 187 -9.58 -5.86 -8.90
N ALA A 188 -8.55 -5.75 -9.73
CA ALA A 188 -8.62 -6.06 -11.16
C ALA A 188 -8.93 -7.54 -11.44
N LEU A 189 -8.54 -8.43 -10.52
CA LEU A 189 -8.83 -9.87 -10.57
C LEU A 189 -10.28 -10.23 -10.20
N ARG A 190 -11.17 -9.24 -9.98
CA ARG A 190 -12.53 -9.48 -9.50
C ARG A 190 -13.58 -8.98 -10.48
N LYS A 191 -14.53 -9.85 -10.81
CA LYS A 191 -15.70 -9.49 -11.64
C LYS A 191 -16.54 -8.38 -11.01
N TYR A 192 -16.73 -8.41 -9.69
CA TYR A 192 -17.51 -7.44 -8.93
C TYR A 192 -16.63 -6.59 -8.02
N ARG A 193 -15.63 -5.93 -8.61
CA ARG A 193 -14.59 -5.20 -7.87
C ARG A 193 -15.14 -4.15 -6.90
N SER A 194 -16.22 -3.45 -7.24
CA SER A 194 -16.80 -2.43 -6.35
C SER A 194 -17.47 -3.03 -5.13
N PHE A 195 -18.23 -4.11 -5.28
CA PHE A 195 -18.83 -4.77 -4.11
C PHE A 195 -17.78 -5.42 -3.22
N TYR A 196 -16.67 -5.85 -3.80
CA TYR A 196 -15.51 -6.29 -3.03
C TYR A 196 -14.92 -5.19 -2.15
N SER A 197 -14.99 -3.90 -2.55
CA SER A 197 -14.53 -2.79 -1.69
C SER A 197 -15.34 -2.68 -0.40
N LEU A 198 -16.60 -3.13 -0.38
CA LEU A 198 -17.43 -3.15 0.83
C LEU A 198 -16.88 -4.14 1.87
N ALA A 199 -16.22 -5.21 1.43
CA ALA A 199 -15.60 -6.16 2.35
C ALA A 199 -14.48 -5.50 3.17
N TYR A 200 -13.85 -4.43 2.66
CA TYR A 200 -12.79 -3.71 3.38
C TYR A 200 -13.34 -2.91 4.56
N TRP A 201 -14.65 -2.65 4.59
CA TRP A 201 -15.32 -2.00 5.72
C TRP A 201 -15.65 -2.95 6.86
N VAL A 202 -15.54 -4.27 6.65
CA VAL A 202 -15.72 -5.24 7.73
C VAL A 202 -14.61 -5.03 8.75
N PRO A 203 -14.93 -4.60 10.00
CA PRO A 203 -13.91 -4.25 10.98
C PRO A 203 -12.93 -5.40 11.19
N ILE A 204 -11.64 -5.05 11.29
CA ILE A 204 -10.51 -5.94 11.51
C ILE A 204 -10.22 -6.85 10.30
N PHE A 205 -11.17 -7.68 9.88
CA PHE A 205 -10.92 -8.72 8.88
C PHE A 205 -10.75 -8.19 7.45
N GLY A 206 -11.56 -7.20 7.05
CA GLY A 206 -11.53 -6.62 5.72
C GLY A 206 -10.19 -5.99 5.38
N PRO A 207 -9.73 -4.99 6.16
CA PRO A 207 -8.47 -4.32 5.94
C PRO A 207 -7.29 -5.30 6.04
N LEU A 208 -7.25 -6.18 7.05
CA LEU A 208 -6.10 -7.08 7.21
C LEU A 208 -5.94 -8.06 6.05
N TYR A 209 -7.03 -8.61 5.53
CA TYR A 209 -6.95 -9.47 4.36
C TYR A 209 -6.36 -8.72 3.16
N ALA A 210 -6.86 -7.52 2.89
CA ALA A 210 -6.42 -6.69 1.78
C ALA A 210 -4.93 -6.32 1.87
N GLU A 211 -4.53 -5.80 3.03
CA GLU A 211 -3.16 -5.38 3.33
C GLU A 211 -2.18 -6.55 3.23
N ALA A 212 -2.62 -7.75 3.66
CA ALA A 212 -1.80 -8.95 3.54
C ALA A 212 -1.63 -9.40 2.09
N ARG A 213 -2.69 -9.35 1.29
CA ARG A 213 -2.65 -9.71 -0.14
C ARG A 213 -1.76 -8.76 -0.94
N ALA A 214 -1.90 -7.45 -0.72
CA ALA A 214 -1.08 -6.43 -1.35
C ALA A 214 0.41 -6.58 -0.96
N SER A 215 0.69 -6.81 0.32
CA SER A 215 2.06 -7.03 0.80
C SER A 215 2.68 -8.30 0.25
N GLU A 216 1.95 -9.42 0.25
CA GLU A 216 2.40 -10.70 -0.31
C GLU A 216 2.71 -10.57 -1.82
N ASP A 217 1.91 -9.80 -2.56
CA ASP A 217 2.17 -9.55 -3.98
C ASP A 217 3.41 -8.69 -4.21
N ALA A 218 3.63 -7.64 -3.40
CA ALA A 218 4.84 -6.82 -3.45
C ALA A 218 6.11 -7.64 -3.16
N PHE A 219 6.10 -8.49 -2.12
CA PHE A 219 7.19 -9.43 -1.85
C PHE A 219 7.42 -10.39 -3.01
N GLY A 220 6.35 -11.01 -3.53
CA GLY A 220 6.43 -11.94 -4.63
C GLY A 220 6.99 -11.31 -5.91
N TYR A 221 6.62 -10.06 -6.20
CA TYR A 221 7.13 -9.34 -7.36
C TYR A 221 8.63 -9.04 -7.24
N LEU A 222 9.06 -8.51 -6.09
CA LEU A 222 10.48 -8.21 -5.83
C LEU A 222 11.33 -9.49 -5.89
N ARG A 223 10.84 -10.58 -5.29
CA ARG A 223 11.45 -11.91 -5.35
C ARG A 223 11.59 -12.40 -6.80
N TYR A 224 10.50 -12.30 -7.57
CA TYR A 224 10.47 -12.70 -8.97
C TYR A 224 11.44 -11.89 -9.84
N LYS A 225 11.61 -10.60 -9.54
CA LYS A 225 12.58 -9.71 -10.19
C LYS A 225 14.01 -9.89 -9.69
N CYS A 226 14.23 -10.77 -8.72
CA CYS A 226 15.53 -10.98 -8.09
C CYS A 226 16.12 -9.69 -7.50
N ASP A 227 15.26 -8.81 -7.02
CA ASP A 227 15.63 -7.55 -6.41
C ASP A 227 15.73 -7.71 -4.90
N LEU A 228 16.81 -8.38 -4.48
CA LEU A 228 17.05 -8.66 -3.06
C LEU A 228 17.10 -7.37 -2.24
N LYS A 229 17.70 -6.29 -2.77
CA LYS A 229 17.81 -5.01 -2.07
C LYS A 229 16.44 -4.48 -1.66
N ASN A 230 15.51 -4.38 -2.60
CA ASN A 230 14.18 -3.86 -2.30
C ASN A 230 13.31 -4.90 -1.58
N GLU A 231 13.53 -6.20 -1.76
CA GLU A 231 12.88 -7.25 -0.96
C GLU A 231 13.20 -7.11 0.54
N LEU A 232 14.48 -6.88 0.89
CA LEU A 232 14.89 -6.65 2.28
C LEU A 232 14.30 -5.36 2.85
N ILE A 233 14.20 -4.30 2.05
CA ILE A 233 13.51 -3.05 2.44
C ILE A 233 12.01 -3.30 2.66
N ALA A 234 11.38 -4.14 1.84
CA ALA A 234 9.98 -4.52 1.97
C ALA A 234 9.73 -5.22 3.33
N TYR A 235 10.63 -6.10 3.77
CA TYR A 235 10.53 -6.74 5.08
C TYR A 235 10.54 -5.73 6.23
N ARG A 236 11.39 -4.70 6.14
CA ARG A 236 11.49 -3.63 7.15
C ARG A 236 10.34 -2.61 7.09
N THR A 237 9.57 -2.59 6.00
CA THR A 237 8.54 -1.55 5.78
C THR A 237 7.13 -2.12 5.90
N LEU A 238 6.83 -3.22 5.21
CA LEU A 238 5.47 -3.75 5.09
C LEU A 238 5.01 -4.51 6.35
N TYR A 239 5.91 -5.24 7.03
CA TYR A 239 5.57 -5.90 8.30
C TYR A 239 5.18 -4.92 9.42
N PRO A 240 5.96 -3.87 9.73
CA PRO A 240 5.55 -2.88 10.72
C PRO A 240 4.31 -2.10 10.28
N ALA A 241 4.16 -1.80 8.98
CA ALA A 241 2.93 -1.17 8.47
C ALA A 241 1.70 -2.05 8.74
N TYR A 242 1.73 -3.31 8.35
CA TYR A 242 0.65 -4.28 8.59
C TYR A 242 0.27 -4.41 10.06
N ALA A 243 1.27 -4.44 10.95
CA ALA A 243 1.03 -4.52 12.38
C ALA A 243 0.23 -3.31 12.91
N THR A 244 0.37 -2.13 12.29
CA THR A 244 -0.46 -0.97 12.65
C THR A 244 -1.93 -1.18 12.29
N TYR A 245 -2.24 -1.79 11.14
CA TYR A 245 -3.61 -2.11 10.74
C TYR A 245 -4.28 -3.14 11.65
N ALA A 246 -3.52 -4.09 12.19
CA ALA A 246 -4.06 -5.12 13.11
C ALA A 246 -4.61 -4.54 14.42
N THR A 247 -4.20 -3.32 14.76
CA THR A 247 -4.65 -2.61 15.96
C THR A 247 -5.68 -1.51 15.68
N GLY A 248 -5.92 -1.18 14.41
CA GLY A 248 -6.65 0.01 13.95
C GLY A 248 -8.12 0.14 14.37
N PRO A 249 -8.93 -0.94 14.46
CA PRO A 249 -10.35 -0.78 14.82
C PRO A 249 -10.65 -0.66 16.32
N ILE A 250 -9.68 -0.91 17.20
CA ILE A 250 -9.96 -1.11 18.65
C ILE A 250 -9.84 0.19 19.46
N LEU A 251 -9.18 1.25 18.98
CA LEU A 251 -8.82 2.43 19.80
C LEU A 251 -8.86 3.75 19.01
N SER A 252 -10.06 4.24 18.69
CA SER A 252 -10.29 5.41 17.82
C SER A 252 -9.94 6.79 18.43
N SER A 253 -9.51 6.87 19.70
CA SER A 253 -9.09 8.15 20.33
C SER A 253 -7.61 8.19 20.75
N THR A 254 -6.85 7.09 20.59
CA THR A 254 -5.42 6.98 20.99
C THR A 254 -4.51 6.49 19.85
N GLY A 255 -5.05 6.38 18.62
CA GLY A 255 -4.54 5.54 17.52
C GLY A 255 -3.09 5.74 17.06
N LYS A 256 -2.44 6.87 17.36
CA LYS A 256 -1.08 7.18 16.88
C LYS A 256 0.05 6.65 17.75
N LEU A 257 -0.06 6.79 19.08
CA LEU A 257 0.88 6.16 20.03
C LEU A 257 0.69 4.63 20.03
N VAL A 258 -0.55 4.19 19.85
CA VAL A 258 -0.89 2.78 19.67
C VAL A 258 -0.27 2.25 18.37
N GLY A 259 -0.34 2.99 17.25
CA GLY A 259 0.34 2.61 16.01
C GLY A 259 1.86 2.45 16.15
N LEU A 260 2.51 3.33 16.91
CA LEU A 260 3.94 3.20 17.23
C LEU A 260 4.23 1.93 18.05
N ALA A 261 3.45 1.66 19.10
CA ALA A 261 3.62 0.45 19.91
C ALA A 261 3.29 -0.83 19.11
N ALA A 262 2.27 -0.76 18.25
CA ALA A 262 1.83 -1.84 17.39
C ALA A 262 2.85 -2.18 16.30
N SER A 263 3.63 -1.20 15.82
CA SER A 263 4.66 -1.48 14.82
C SER A 263 5.87 -2.24 15.37
N ILE A 264 6.13 -2.19 16.69
CA ILE A 264 7.26 -2.89 17.34
C ILE A 264 7.30 -4.39 17.02
N PRO A 265 6.24 -5.19 17.26
CA PRO A 265 6.25 -6.61 16.89
C PRO A 265 6.42 -6.80 15.37
N GLY A 266 5.85 -5.93 14.55
CA GLY A 266 6.03 -5.94 13.10
C GLY A 266 7.49 -5.73 12.68
N HIS A 267 8.19 -4.76 13.29
CA HIS A 267 9.63 -4.57 13.13
C HIS A 267 10.41 -5.83 13.50
N ILE A 268 10.16 -6.40 14.68
CA ILE A 268 10.87 -7.61 15.15
C ILE A 268 10.71 -8.76 14.15
N VAL A 269 9.48 -9.02 13.68
CA VAL A 269 9.21 -10.09 12.71
C VAL A 269 9.85 -9.77 11.35
N GLY A 270 9.72 -8.53 10.88
CA GLY A 270 10.32 -8.05 9.64
C GLY A 270 11.83 -8.24 9.61
N TYR A 271 12.55 -7.78 10.64
CA TYR A 271 14.00 -7.97 10.76
C TYR A 271 14.41 -9.45 10.82
N ARG A 272 13.66 -10.30 11.54
CA ARG A 272 13.93 -11.74 11.59
C ARG A 272 13.78 -12.40 10.22
N LYS A 273 12.73 -12.04 9.47
CA LYS A 273 12.48 -12.57 8.13
C LYS A 273 13.50 -12.07 7.13
N GLU A 274 13.81 -10.79 7.15
CA GLU A 274 14.89 -10.18 6.39
C GLU A 274 16.21 -10.95 6.57
N LYS A 275 16.65 -11.17 7.81
CA LYS A 275 17.91 -11.89 8.11
C LYS A 275 17.89 -13.36 7.68
N LYS A 276 16.71 -13.98 7.61
CA LYS A 276 16.55 -15.32 7.05
C LYS A 276 16.73 -15.27 5.53
N VAL A 277 16.05 -14.34 4.86
CA VAL A 277 16.07 -14.19 3.39
C VAL A 277 17.42 -13.76 2.86
N GLU A 278 18.12 -12.85 3.55
CA GLU A 278 19.48 -12.41 3.21
C GLU A 278 20.47 -13.59 3.10
N LYS A 279 20.22 -14.67 3.85
CA LYS A 279 21.04 -15.90 3.83
C LYS A 279 20.49 -16.98 2.89
N GLN A 280 19.28 -16.78 2.36
CA GLN A 280 18.67 -17.75 1.46
C GLN A 280 19.27 -17.60 0.07
N ASP A 281 19.61 -18.75 -0.48
CA ASP A 281 19.97 -18.85 -1.87
C ASP A 281 18.70 -19.07 -2.72
N ILE A 282 18.55 -18.32 -3.80
CA ILE A 282 17.39 -18.39 -4.69
C ILE A 282 17.90 -18.88 -6.04
N PRO A 283 17.73 -20.18 -6.37
CA PRO A 283 18.28 -20.77 -7.58
C PRO A 283 17.88 -20.02 -8.85
N GLU A 284 16.63 -19.56 -8.93
CA GLU A 284 16.13 -18.81 -10.09
C GLU A 284 16.90 -17.51 -10.31
N CYS A 285 17.25 -16.81 -9.23
CA CYS A 285 17.99 -15.55 -9.31
C CYS A 285 19.46 -15.76 -9.65
N LYS A 286 20.06 -16.84 -9.13
CA LYS A 286 21.41 -17.24 -9.53
C LYS A 286 21.50 -17.54 -11.02
N LEU A 287 20.56 -18.30 -11.56
CA LEU A 287 20.51 -18.59 -12.99
C LEU A 287 20.40 -17.31 -13.83
N VAL A 288 19.57 -16.35 -13.41
CA VAL A 288 19.45 -15.05 -14.08
C VAL A 288 20.77 -14.26 -14.03
N GLU A 289 21.48 -14.28 -12.91
CA GLU A 289 22.80 -13.64 -12.80
C GLU A 289 23.86 -14.33 -13.66
N GLU A 290 23.87 -15.65 -13.73
CA GLU A 290 24.78 -16.43 -14.56
C GLU A 290 24.55 -16.15 -16.04
N ILE A 291 23.30 -16.14 -16.51
CA ILE A 291 22.93 -15.78 -17.90
C ILE A 291 23.36 -14.35 -18.24
N LYS A 292 23.32 -13.41 -17.30
CA LYS A 292 23.77 -12.03 -17.54
C LYS A 292 25.30 -11.90 -17.66
N LYS A 293 26.06 -12.88 -17.16
CA LYS A 293 27.53 -12.88 -17.17
C LYS A 293 28.11 -13.62 -18.37
N SER A 294 27.32 -14.48 -19.04
CA SER A 294 27.66 -15.15 -20.30
C SER A 294 27.37 -14.28 -21.51
#